data_AF-A0A7V1I1J3-F1
#
_entry.id   AF-A0A7V1I1J3-F1
#
_cell.length_a   1.000
_cell.length_b   1.000
_cell.length_c   1.000
_cell.angle_alpha   90.00
_cell.angle_beta   90.00
_cell.angle_gamma   90.00
#
_symmetry.space_group_name_H-M   'P 1'
#
loop_
_entity.id
_entity.type
_entity.pdbx_description
1 polymer ?
#
loop_
_entity_poly.entity_id
_entity_poly.type
_entity_poly.pdbx_seq_one_letter_code
_entity_poly.pdbx_strand_id
1 'polypeptide(L)'
;MTRTLPFILLAGIALSFSIFVSDGCARPSSSNNNRTEDGGFCGESTKAVCSAGTDCIVGGCSSQVCQGANEPPIITTCEWTECYDAEKYNKACGCVESQCQWRDK
;
A
#
# COMPACT_ATOMS: atom_id res chain seq x y z
N MET A 1 -43.82 27.01 18.50
CA MET A 1 -44.63 26.20 19.45
C MET A 1 -44.88 24.87 18.77
N THR A 2 -44.40 23.69 19.19
CA THR A 2 -44.11 23.06 20.49
C THR A 2 -43.15 21.89 20.24
N ARG A 3 -41.99 21.81 20.92
CA ARG A 3 -41.57 20.77 21.91
C ARG A 3 -41.80 19.32 21.41
N THR A 4 -40.79 18.45 21.32
CA THR A 4 -40.02 17.91 22.45
C THR A 4 -38.75 17.17 21.98
N LEU A 5 -37.56 17.56 22.48
CA LEU A 5 -36.40 16.67 22.58
C LEU A 5 -36.64 15.69 23.74
N PRO A 6 -36.36 14.38 23.60
CA PRO A 6 -36.27 13.52 24.77
C PRO A 6 -34.93 13.76 25.47
N PHE A 7 -34.98 14.58 26.52
CA PHE A 7 -34.06 14.49 27.65
C PHE A 7 -34.20 13.10 28.27
N ILE A 8 -33.28 12.20 27.96
CA ILE A 8 -33.09 10.98 28.74
C ILE A 8 -32.05 11.33 29.80
N LEU A 9 -32.55 11.82 30.94
CA LEU A 9 -31.82 11.99 32.18
C LEU A 9 -32.06 10.74 33.06
N LEU A 10 -30.93 10.23 33.54
CA LEU A 10 -30.73 9.57 34.84
C LEU A 10 -30.91 8.05 34.99
N ALA A 11 -29.77 7.48 35.37
CA ALA A 11 -29.55 6.46 36.39
C ALA A 11 -29.68 5.00 35.99
N GLY A 12 -28.54 4.29 36.10
CA GLY A 12 -28.49 2.85 36.28
C GLY A 12 -27.78 2.14 35.14
N ILE A 13 -26.54 1.72 35.40
CA ILE A 13 -26.09 0.32 35.36
C ILE A 13 -24.55 0.36 35.31
N ALA A 14 -23.94 0.21 36.50
CA ALA A 14 -22.58 -0.30 36.60
C ALA A 14 -22.67 -1.82 36.37
N LEU A 15 -22.60 -2.25 35.11
CA LEU A 15 -22.27 -3.62 34.77
C LEU A 15 -20.92 -3.60 34.07
N SER A 16 -19.90 -3.89 34.89
CA SER A 16 -18.76 -4.73 34.53
C SER A 16 -18.75 -5.19 33.07
N PHE A 17 -18.18 -4.37 32.18
CA PHE A 17 -17.61 -4.89 30.94
C PHE A 17 -16.11 -4.90 31.14
N SER A 18 -15.67 -6.13 31.39
CA SER A 18 -14.29 -6.59 31.40
C SER A 18 -13.41 -5.79 30.45
N ILE A 19 -12.31 -5.31 31.02
CA ILE A 19 -10.99 -5.21 30.38
C ILE A 19 -10.87 -6.28 29.28
N PHE A 20 -11.03 -5.90 28.02
CA PHE A 20 -10.45 -6.64 26.92
C PHE A 20 -9.16 -5.92 26.54
N VAL A 21 -8.15 -6.14 27.38
CA VAL A 21 -6.76 -6.13 26.91
C VAL A 21 -6.68 -7.24 25.88
N SER A 22 -6.61 -6.86 24.61
CA SER A 22 -6.03 -7.71 23.59
C SER A 22 -4.67 -7.13 23.26
N ASP A 23 -3.69 -7.46 24.11
CA ASP A 23 -2.29 -7.66 23.69
C ASP A 23 -2.30 -8.77 22.63
N GLY A 24 -2.62 -8.38 21.40
CA GLY A 24 -2.26 -9.12 20.22
C GLY A 24 -1.03 -8.44 19.65
N CYS A 25 0.14 -9.09 19.72
CA CYS A 25 1.11 -8.92 18.65
C CYS A 25 0.39 -9.37 17.38
N ALA A 26 -0.15 -8.42 16.61
CA ALA A 26 -0.65 -8.72 15.28
C ALA A 26 0.53 -9.33 14.52
N ARG A 27 0.48 -10.65 14.29
CA ARG A 27 1.36 -11.30 13.32
C ARG A 27 1.12 -10.56 12.00
N PRO A 28 2.13 -10.00 11.33
CA PRO A 28 1.94 -9.59 9.95
C PRO A 28 1.42 -10.82 9.21
N SER A 29 0.27 -10.64 8.56
CA SER A 29 -0.37 -11.68 7.74
C SER A 29 0.67 -12.19 6.75
N SER A 30 1.12 -13.43 6.96
CA SER A 30 1.77 -14.22 5.92
C SER A 30 0.68 -14.50 4.89
N SER A 31 0.48 -13.54 3.98
CA SER A 31 -0.41 -13.72 2.83
C SER A 31 0.27 -14.70 1.88
N ASN A 32 -0.04 -15.98 2.07
CA ASN A 32 0.22 -17.01 1.08
C ASN A 32 -1.08 -17.29 0.33
N ASN A 33 -1.02 -16.97 -0.97
CA ASN A 33 -1.94 -17.30 -2.06
C ASN A 33 -3.18 -16.39 -2.15
N ASN A 34 -3.25 -15.38 -3.04
CA ASN A 34 -2.83 -15.39 -4.44
C ASN A 34 -2.70 -13.93 -4.96
N ARG A 35 -1.47 -13.41 -5.15
CA ARG A 35 -1.24 -12.18 -5.93
C ARG A 35 -1.28 -12.51 -7.43
N THR A 36 -2.42 -12.96 -7.93
CA THR A 36 -2.75 -12.94 -9.36
C THR A 36 -3.44 -11.64 -9.74
N GLU A 37 -3.24 -10.55 -9.00
CA GLU A 37 -3.69 -9.24 -9.47
C GLU A 37 -2.68 -8.60 -10.43
N ASP A 38 -1.40 -9.00 -10.38
CA ASP A 38 -0.34 -8.52 -11.28
C ASP A 38 0.18 -9.57 -12.27
N GLY A 39 -0.54 -10.68 -12.44
CA GLY A 39 -0.19 -11.70 -13.44
C GLY A 39 1.17 -12.37 -13.26
N GLY A 40 1.84 -12.19 -12.11
CA GLY A 40 3.17 -12.73 -11.82
C GLY A 40 4.30 -11.70 -11.82
N PHE A 41 4.03 -10.42 -12.08
CA PHE A 41 5.01 -9.34 -11.92
C PHE A 41 5.32 -9.11 -10.43
N CYS A 42 6.61 -8.94 -10.10
CA CYS A 42 7.10 -8.85 -8.72
C CYS A 42 7.92 -7.57 -8.45
N GLY A 43 7.75 -6.53 -9.27
CA GLY A 43 8.40 -5.24 -9.04
C GLY A 43 7.82 -4.49 -7.85
N GLU A 44 8.66 -3.71 -7.19
CA GLU A 44 8.34 -2.94 -5.99
C GLU A 44 8.14 -1.45 -6.32
N SER A 45 7.35 -0.73 -5.52
CA SER A 45 7.11 0.70 -5.69
C SER A 45 7.41 1.46 -4.41
N THR A 46 8.17 2.56 -4.50
CA THR A 46 8.50 3.39 -3.33
C THR A 46 7.31 4.23 -2.86
N LYS A 47 6.35 4.45 -3.75
CA LYS A 47 5.17 5.31 -3.52
C LYS A 47 5.57 6.75 -3.21
N ALA A 48 6.68 7.21 -3.78
CA ALA A 48 7.05 8.62 -3.76
C ALA A 48 5.91 9.50 -4.26
N VAL A 49 5.71 10.66 -3.62
CA VAL A 49 4.69 11.61 -4.06
C VAL A 49 5.04 12.13 -5.45
N CYS A 50 4.06 12.12 -6.35
CA CYS A 50 4.21 12.58 -7.73
C CYS A 50 2.99 13.38 -8.18
N SER A 51 3.17 14.22 -9.20
CA SER A 51 2.10 14.95 -9.89
C SER A 51 1.96 14.52 -11.35
N ALA A 52 3.06 14.07 -11.97
CA ALA A 52 3.12 13.60 -13.34
C ALA A 52 3.86 12.26 -13.43
N GLY A 53 3.60 11.48 -14.48
CA GLY A 53 4.31 10.22 -14.72
C GLY A 53 5.82 10.40 -14.90
N THR A 54 6.26 11.57 -15.36
CA THR A 54 7.68 11.94 -15.48
C THR A 54 8.38 12.14 -14.14
N ASP A 55 7.63 12.27 -13.05
CA ASP A 55 8.18 12.36 -11.69
C ASP A 55 8.58 10.99 -11.14
N CYS A 56 8.29 9.92 -11.88
CA CYS A 56 8.60 8.54 -11.54
C CYS A 56 9.61 7.96 -12.53
N ILE A 57 10.55 7.19 -12.02
CA ILE A 57 11.60 6.53 -12.81
C ILE A 57 11.68 5.05 -12.42
N VAL A 58 12.07 4.23 -13.39
CA VAL A 58 12.44 2.84 -13.14
C VAL A 58 13.86 2.82 -12.60
N GLY A 59 14.05 2.19 -11.44
CA GLY A 59 15.30 2.05 -10.71
C GLY A 59 15.53 0.62 -10.22
N GLY A 60 16.51 0.48 -9.33
CA GLY A 60 17.04 -0.83 -8.94
C GLY A 60 17.97 -1.43 -10.00
N CYS A 61 18.88 -2.31 -9.59
CA CYS A 61 19.90 -2.87 -10.47
C CYS A 61 19.32 -3.76 -11.59
N SER A 62 18.14 -4.32 -11.35
CA SER A 62 17.40 -5.18 -12.29
C SER A 62 16.12 -4.51 -12.79
N SER A 63 16.07 -3.17 -12.76
CA SER A 63 14.88 -2.40 -13.17
C SER A 63 13.60 -2.78 -12.42
N GLN A 64 13.74 -3.27 -11.18
CA GLN A 64 12.64 -3.85 -10.42
C GLN A 64 11.87 -2.84 -9.55
N VAL A 65 12.34 -1.59 -9.45
CA VAL A 65 11.74 -0.59 -8.56
C VAL A 65 11.13 0.55 -9.38
N CYS A 66 9.87 0.89 -9.12
CA CYS A 66 9.29 2.15 -9.55
C CYS A 66 9.46 3.17 -8.42
N GLN A 67 10.32 4.16 -8.63
CA GLN A 67 10.68 5.15 -7.61
C GLN A 67 10.46 6.58 -8.08
N GLY A 68 10.45 7.54 -7.16
CA GLY A 68 10.44 8.95 -7.51
C GLY A 68 11.75 9.39 -8.14
N ALA A 69 11.69 10.31 -9.11
CA ALA A 69 12.86 10.91 -9.73
C ALA A 69 13.70 11.75 -8.74
N ASN A 70 13.06 12.27 -7.70
CA ASN A 70 13.70 13.08 -6.65
C ASN A 70 14.17 12.26 -5.44
N GLU A 71 13.90 10.95 -5.42
CA GLU A 71 14.41 10.07 -4.37
C GLU A 71 15.86 9.69 -4.67
N PRO A 72 16.69 9.46 -3.63
CA PRO A 72 17.98 8.82 -3.82
C PRO A 72 17.82 7.50 -4.58
N PRO A 73 18.75 7.14 -5.49
CA PRO A 73 18.70 5.86 -6.20
C PRO A 73 18.64 4.68 -5.23
N ILE A 74 17.63 3.83 -5.37
CA ILE A 74 17.53 2.61 -4.57
C ILE A 74 18.46 1.56 -5.17
N ILE A 75 19.47 1.18 -4.41
CA ILE A 75 20.41 0.12 -4.77
C ILE A 75 19.86 -1.20 -4.23
N THR A 76 19.36 -2.03 -5.14
CA THR A 76 18.96 -3.41 -4.87
C THR A 76 20.11 -4.37 -5.18
N THR A 77 19.95 -5.65 -4.85
CA THR A 77 20.83 -6.67 -5.40
C THR A 77 20.69 -6.71 -6.93
N CYS A 78 21.79 -7.00 -7.61
CA CYS A 78 21.84 -7.14 -9.07
C CYS A 78 21.39 -8.53 -9.56
N GLU A 79 20.55 -9.21 -8.78
CA GLU A 79 20.02 -10.51 -9.13
C GLU A 79 18.79 -10.34 -10.03
N TRP A 80 18.92 -10.82 -11.26
CA TRP A 80 17.82 -10.82 -12.20
C TRP A 80 16.87 -11.99 -11.97
N THR A 81 15.56 -11.71 -12.02
CA THR A 81 14.50 -12.71 -12.05
C THR A 81 13.50 -12.35 -13.14
N GLU A 82 12.84 -13.35 -13.73
CA GLU A 82 11.90 -13.08 -14.83
C GLU A 82 10.71 -12.21 -14.44
N CYS A 83 10.31 -12.21 -13.16
CA CYS A 83 9.16 -11.43 -12.70
C CYS A 83 9.44 -9.92 -12.61
N TYR A 84 10.69 -9.48 -12.83
CA TYR A 84 11.04 -8.06 -12.94
C TYR A 84 10.89 -7.49 -14.36
N ASP A 85 10.62 -8.34 -15.36
CA ASP A 85 10.49 -7.91 -16.76
C ASP A 85 9.17 -7.15 -16.99
N ALA A 86 9.20 -5.84 -16.80
CA ALA A 86 8.04 -4.98 -16.97
C ALA A 86 7.44 -5.04 -18.39
N GLU A 87 8.24 -5.30 -19.43
CA GLU A 87 7.72 -5.46 -20.80
C GLU A 87 6.92 -6.77 -20.92
N LYS A 88 7.47 -7.89 -20.42
CA LYS A 88 6.79 -9.20 -20.44
C LYS A 88 5.44 -9.18 -19.73
N TYR A 89 5.31 -8.41 -18.64
CA TYR A 89 4.07 -8.31 -17.85
C TYR A 89 3.22 -7.08 -18.21
N ASN A 90 3.53 -6.35 -19.28
CA ASN A 90 2.81 -5.15 -19.72
C ASN A 90 2.66 -4.08 -18.60
N LYS A 91 3.71 -3.90 -17.80
CA LYS A 91 3.78 -2.93 -16.71
C LYS A 91 4.58 -1.69 -17.11
N ALA A 92 4.20 -0.54 -16.57
CA ALA A 92 4.93 0.72 -16.64
C ALA A 92 4.99 1.39 -15.27
N CYS A 93 6.11 2.05 -14.99
CA CYS A 93 6.23 2.93 -13.83
C CYS A 93 5.58 4.28 -14.15
N GLY A 94 4.74 4.78 -13.25
CA GLY A 94 4.08 6.07 -13.43
C GLY A 94 3.41 6.58 -12.16
N CYS A 95 2.78 7.74 -12.29
CA CYS A 95 2.08 8.39 -11.19
C CYS A 95 0.63 7.90 -11.12
N VAL A 96 0.29 7.17 -10.08
CA VAL A 96 -1.06 6.65 -9.81
C VAL A 96 -1.47 7.09 -8.41
N GLU A 97 -2.62 7.76 -8.29
CA GLU A 97 -3.11 8.28 -7.01
C GLU A 97 -2.06 9.14 -6.28
N SER A 98 -1.39 10.02 -7.04
CA SER A 98 -0.31 10.90 -6.57
C SER A 98 0.90 10.18 -5.97
N GLN A 99 1.08 8.90 -6.30
CA GLN A 99 2.20 8.07 -5.85
C GLN A 99 2.86 7.35 -7.03
N CYS A 100 4.19 7.24 -7.02
CA CYS A 100 4.92 6.45 -7.99
C CYS A 100 4.68 4.95 -7.77
N GLN A 101 4.02 4.32 -8.74
CA GLN A 101 3.59 2.94 -8.67
C GLN A 101 3.74 2.25 -10.03
N TRP A 102 3.96 0.94 -10.00
CA TRP A 102 3.75 0.10 -11.17
C TRP A 102 2.27 0.06 -11.53
N ARG A 103 1.97 0.20 -12.83
CA ARG A 103 0.62 0.12 -13.39
C ARG A 103 0.64 -0.66 -14.69
N ASP A 104 -0.52 -1.10 -15.14
CA ASP A 104 -0.66 -1.65 -16.48
C ASP A 104 -0.42 -0.56 -17.54
N LYS A 105 0.22 -0.95 -18.64
CA LYS A 105 0.42 -0.12 -19.83
C LYS A 105 -0.83 -0.01 -20.68
#